data_AF-A0A392MEA1-F1
#
_entry.id   AF-A0A392MEA1-F1
#
_cell.length_a   1.000
_cell.length_b   1.000
_cell.length_c   1.000
_cell.angle_alpha   90.00
_cell.angle_beta   90.00
_cell.angle_gamma   90.00
#
_symmetry.space_group_name_H-M   'P 1'
#
loop_
_entity.id
_entity.type
_entity.pdbx_description
1 polymer ?
#
loop_
_entity_poly.entity_id
_entity_poly.type
_entity_poly.pdbx_seq_one_letter_code
_entity_poly.pdbx_strand_id
1 'polypeptide(L)' 'MIEFLEKEGNSVGFESYELVVEGCLARREYVLAGKVVMGMTERGFIPYIKVRLKIIEGLASIDEWKIACAVRERFAKLKS' A
#
# COMPACT_ATOMS: atom_id res chain seq x y z
N MET A 1 -5.10 11.65 1.48
CA MET A 1 -4.27 12.40 2.44
C MET A 1 -2.82 12.46 1.99
N ILE A 2 -2.13 11.32 1.80
CA ILE A 2 -0.74 11.32 1.31
C ILE A 2 -0.60 12.06 -0.03
N GLU A 3 -1.39 11.70 -1.04
CA GLU A 3 -1.37 12.38 -2.34
C GLU A 3 -1.65 13.89 -2.25
N PHE A 4 -2.46 14.32 -1.27
CA PHE A 4 -2.74 15.73 -1.05
C PHE A 4 -1.51 16.44 -0.50
N LEU A 5 -0.87 15.88 0.54
CA LEU A 5 0.36 16.43 1.11
C LEU A 5 1.48 16.53 0.07
N GLU A 6 1.64 15.48 -0.76
CA GLU A 6 2.62 15.48 -1.84
C GLU A 6 2.32 16.56 -2.90
N LYS A 7 1.05 16.76 -3.28
CA LYS A 7 0.64 17.81 -4.23
C LYS A 7 0.90 19.22 -3.71
N GLU A 8 0.79 19.42 -2.40
CA GLU A 8 1.14 20.67 -1.72
C GLU A 8 2.67 20.85 -1.56
N GLY A 9 3.47 19.94 -2.12
CA GLY A 9 4.94 20.02 -2.08
C GLY A 9 5.57 19.53 -0.79
N ASN A 10 4.81 18.89 0.10
CA ASN A 10 5.35 18.34 1.34
C ASN A 10 6.10 17.03 1.08
N SER A 11 7.25 16.87 1.74
CA SER A 11 7.96 15.59 1.77
C SER A 11 7.19 14.61 2.66
N VAL A 12 6.75 13.49 2.07
CA VAL A 12 6.08 12.42 2.80
C VAL A 12 7.04 11.23 2.92
N GLY A 13 7.40 10.91 4.16
CA GLY A 13 8.33 9.82 4.47
C GLY A 13 7.67 8.44 4.49
N PHE A 14 8.51 7.41 4.55
CA PHE A 14 8.12 6.00 4.66
C PHE A 14 7.09 5.75 5.77
N GLU A 15 7.35 6.29 6.97
CA GLU A 15 6.52 6.09 8.15
C GLU A 15 5.11 6.64 7.97
N SER A 16 4.95 7.70 7.19
CA SER A 16 3.63 8.28 6.91
C SER A 16 2.81 7.38 5.99
N TYR A 17 3.44 6.75 4.99
CA TYR A 17 2.77 5.75 4.16
C TYR A 17 2.39 4.52 5.00
N GLU A 18 3.33 3.96 5.77
CA GLU A 18 3.06 2.79 6.63
C GLU A 18 1.89 3.05 7.57
N LEU A 19 1.87 4.20 8.26
CA LEU A 19 0.78 4.54 9.18
C LEU A 19 -0.58 4.59 8.47
N VAL A 20 -0.64 5.18 7.28
CA VAL A 20 -1.89 5.25 6.50
C VAL A 20 -2.32 3.86 6.03
N VAL A 21 -1.37 3.02 5.57
CA VAL A 21 -1.68 1.65 5.15
C VAL A 21 -2.18 0.82 6.32
N GLU A 22 -1.51 0.87 7.48
CA GLU A 22 -1.93 0.17 8.70
C GLU A 22 -3.33 0.63 9.15
N GLY A 23 -3.61 1.94 9.08
CA GLY A 23 -4.94 2.48 9.34
C GLY A 23 -6.02 1.93 8.40
N CYS A 24 -5.73 1.88 7.09
CA CYS A 24 -6.64 1.29 6.10
C CYS A 24 -6.89 -0.19 6.41
N LEU A 25 -5.84 -0.96 6.71
CA LEU A 25 -5.94 -2.37 7.06
C LEU A 25 -6.76 -2.60 8.34
N ALA A 26 -6.57 -1.77 9.37
CA ALA A 26 -7.34 -1.85 10.62
C ALA A 26 -8.85 -1.62 10.40
N ARG A 27 -9.20 -0.78 9.42
CA ARG A 27 -10.59 -0.49 9.04
C ARG A 27 -11.11 -1.38 7.90
N ARG A 28 -10.34 -2.38 7.47
CA ARG A 28 -10.65 -3.28 6.35
C ARG A 28 -10.86 -2.56 5.00
N GLU A 29 -10.29 -1.38 4.84
CA GLU A 29 -10.31 -0.60 3.60
C GLU A 29 -9.22 -1.12 2.63
N TYR A 30 -9.32 -2.40 2.24
CA TYR A 30 -8.25 -3.11 1.52
C TYR A 30 -7.91 -2.52 0.15
N VAL A 31 -8.90 -2.06 -0.60
CA VAL A 31 -8.69 -1.39 -1.89
C VAL A 31 -7.89 -0.10 -1.71
N LEU A 32 -8.17 0.68 -0.67
CA LEU A 32 -7.43 1.89 -0.36
C LEU A 32 -6.01 1.56 0.10
N ALA A 33 -5.84 0.56 0.97
CA ALA A 33 -4.53 0.07 1.38
C ALA A 33 -3.68 -0.35 0.17
N GLY A 34 -4.28 -1.06 -0.80
CA GLY A 34 -3.62 -1.44 -2.05
C GLY A 34 -3.20 -0.23 -2.90
N LYS A 35 -4.04 0.80 -3.03
CA LYS A 35 -3.66 2.01 -3.76
C LYS A 35 -2.51 2.76 -3.10
N VAL A 36 -2.58 2.92 -1.77
CA VAL A 36 -1.53 3.61 -1.00
C VAL A 36 -0.20 2.86 -1.10
N VAL A 37 -0.22 1.52 -1.00
CA VAL A 37 1.02 0.73 -1.11
C VAL A 37 1.62 0.78 -2.53
N MET A 38 0.79 0.87 -3.57
CA MET A 38 1.30 1.06 -4.94
C MET A 38 2.05 2.38 -5.05
N GLY A 39 1.45 3.50 -4.64
CA GLY A 39 2.12 4.81 -4.65
C GLY A 39 3.38 4.85 -3.79
N MET A 40 3.33 4.24 -2.60
CA MET A 40 4.51 4.07 -1.72
C MET A 40 5.66 3.37 -2.46
N THR A 41 5.38 2.29 -3.18
CA THR A 41 6.42 1.57 -3.92
C THR A 41 6.90 2.31 -5.16
N GLU A 42 6.08 3.15 -5.80
CA GLU A 42 6.50 4.02 -6.90
C GLU A 42 7.51 5.07 -6.42
N ARG A 43 7.42 5.47 -5.15
CA ARG A 43 8.38 6.35 -4.49
C ARG A 43 9.70 5.66 -4.10
N GLY A 44 9.82 4.35 -4.33
CA GLY A 44 11.00 3.56 -4.00
C GLY A 44 10.98 3.00 -2.57
N PHE A 45 9.91 3.21 -1.81
CA PHE A 45 9.77 2.64 -0.48
C PHE A 45 9.38 1.16 -0.54
N ILE A 46 9.83 0.41 0.47
CA ILE A 46 9.70 -1.04 0.57
C ILE A 46 8.78 -1.33 1.76
N PRO A 47 7.50 -1.69 1.54
CA PRO A 47 6.55 -1.88 2.64
C PRO A 47 6.97 -3.04 3.55
N TYR A 48 6.62 -2.98 4.83
CA TYR A 48 6.90 -4.07 5.76
C TYR A 48 6.25 -5.39 5.31
N ILE A 49 6.96 -6.52 5.53
CA ILE A 49 6.50 -7.84 5.10
C ILE A 49 5.10 -8.19 5.64
N LYS A 50 4.81 -7.82 6.90
CA LYS A 50 3.51 -8.00 7.55
C LYS A 50 2.39 -7.26 6.83
N VAL A 51 2.67 -6.06 6.31
CA VAL A 51 1.71 -5.21 5.61
C VAL A 51 1.42 -5.80 4.23
N ARG A 52 2.45 -6.27 3.53
CA ARG A 52 2.29 -6.93 2.22
C ARG A 52 1.35 -8.11 2.29
N LEU A 53 1.56 -9.01 3.25
CA LEU A 53 0.73 -10.19 3.43
C LEU A 53 -0.73 -9.81 3.70
N LYS A 54 -0.96 -8.91 4.66
CA LYS A 54 -2.31 -8.45 5.03
C LYS A 54 -3.07 -7.78 3.88
N ILE A 55 -2.38 -7.04 3.02
CA ILE A 55 -3.01 -6.42 1.84
C ILE A 55 -3.49 -7.49 0.86
N ILE A 56 -2.64 -8.47 0.54
CA ILE A 56 -3.00 -9.53 -0.41
C ILE A 56 -4.15 -10.38 0.13
N GLU A 57 -4.07 -10.81 1.38
CA GLU A 57 -5.14 -11.57 2.04
C GLU A 57 -6.45 -10.76 2.11
N GLY A 58 -6.36 -9.48 2.47
CA GLY A 58 -7.51 -8.58 2.57
C GLY A 58 -8.20 -8.37 1.22
N LEU A 59 -7.45 -8.07 0.16
CA LEU A 59 -8.00 -7.91 -1.19
C LEU A 59 -8.62 -9.22 -1.70
N ALA A 60 -7.96 -10.36 -1.47
CA ALA A 60 -8.51 -11.67 -1.83
C ALA A 60 -9.82 -11.98 -1.08
N SER A 61 -9.93 -11.56 0.18
CA SER A 61 -11.13 -11.81 1.01
C SER A 61 -12.39 -11.07 0.56
N ILE A 62 -12.24 -10.07 -0.32
CA ILE A 62 -13.35 -9.27 -0.87
C ILE A 62 -13.47 -9.42 -2.40
N ASP A 63 -12.89 -10.47 -2.98
CA ASP A 63 -12.90 -10.78 -4.42
C ASP A 63 -12.27 -9.71 -5.35
N GLU A 64 -11.46 -8.79 -4.79
CA GLU A 64 -10.69 -7.78 -5.53
C GLU A 64 -9.40 -8.36 -6.12
N TRP A 65 -9.54 -9.50 -6.81
CA TRP A 65 -8.42 -10.33 -7.27
C TRP A 65 -7.51 -9.61 -8.27
N LYS A 66 -8.06 -8.73 -9.12
CA LYS A 66 -7.27 -7.95 -10.08
C LYS A 66 -6.29 -7.03 -9.37
N ILE A 67 -6.76 -6.38 -8.30
CA ILE A 67 -5.94 -5.49 -7.48
C ILE A 67 -4.92 -6.32 -6.70
N ALA A 68 -5.34 -7.46 -6.11
CA ALA A 68 -4.44 -8.36 -5.39
C ALA A 68 -3.28 -8.84 -6.29
N CYS A 69 -3.58 -9.26 -7.52
CA CYS A 69 -2.57 -9.67 -8.49
C CYS A 69 -1.60 -8.54 -8.85
N ALA A 70 -2.12 -7.35 -9.15
CA ALA A 70 -1.30 -6.19 -9.48
C ALA A 70 -0.35 -5.79 -8.33
N VAL A 71 -0.87 -5.76 -7.10
CA VAL A 71 -0.06 -5.47 -5.90
C VAL A 71 0.99 -6.54 -5.68
N ARG A 72 0.64 -7.83 -5.84
CA ARG A 72 1.59 -8.95 -5.70
C ARG A 72 2.71 -8.88 -6.72
N GLU A 73 2.38 -8.60 -7.99
CA GLU A 73 3.37 -8.41 -9.05
C GLU A 73 4.29 -7.23 -8.77
N ARG A 74 3.75 -6.12 -8.22
CA ARG A 74 4.56 -4.99 -7.80
C ARG A 74 5.54 -5.40 -6.70
N PHE A 75 5.08 -6.13 -5.67
CA PHE A 75 5.94 -6.60 -4.59
C PHE A 75 7.04 -7.55 -5.07
N ALA A 76 6.75 -8.43 -6.02
CA ALA A 76 7.73 -9.35 -6.60
C ALA A 76 8.89 -8.64 -7.33
N LYS A 77 8.66 -7.40 -7.80
CA LYS A 77 9.67 -6.57 -8.47
C LYS A 77 10.50 -5.74 -7.50
N LEU A 78 10.14 -5.68 -6.21
CA LEU A 78 10.92 -4.98 -5.20
C LEU A 78 12.17 -5.81 -4.88
N LYS A 79 13.36 -5.24 -5.11
CA LYS A 79 14.61 -5.80 -4.56
C LYS A 79 14.59 -5.54 -3.05
N SER A 80 14.68 -6.61 -2.26
CA SER A 80 14.74 -6.51 -0.79
C SER A 80 16.15 -6.26 -0.30
#